data_AF-A0AAP5BJF5-F1
#
_entry.id   AF-A0AAP5BJF5-F1
#
_cell.length_a   1.000
_cell.length_b   1.000
_cell.length_c   1.000
_cell.angle_alpha   90.00
_cell.angle_beta   90.00
_cell.angle_gamma   90.00
#
_symmetry.space_group_name_H-M   'P 1'
#
loop_
_entity.id
_entity.type
_entity.pdbx_description
1 polymer ?
#
loop_
_entity_poly.entity_id
_entity_poly.type
_entity_poly.pdbx_seq_one_letter_code
_entity_poly.pdbx_strand_id
1 'polypeptide(L)'
;MDDPLQHNDVVHASAFADLLGNLVRARGYQVFLSRHDVAQAEFLRRKFSAGGVPCTTVHMLGRGESDVDVAIRQFQTEAHERSA
;
A
#
# COMPACT_ATOMS: atom_id res chain seq x y z
N MET A 1 2.32 7.05 8.19
CA MET A 1 0.98 7.38 8.74
C MET A 1 0.52 6.16 9.50
N ASP A 2 0.21 6.32 10.78
CA ASP A 2 -0.19 5.19 11.61
C ASP A 2 -1.72 5.06 11.63
N ASP A 3 -2.21 3.98 11.02
CA ASP A 3 -3.63 3.63 10.93
C ASP A 3 -4.60 4.77 10.50
N PRO A 4 -4.34 5.52 9.41
CA PRO A 4 -5.04 6.78 9.12
C PRO A 4 -6.51 6.64 8.66
N LEU A 5 -6.98 5.41 8.45
CA LEU A 5 -8.37 5.11 8.07
C LEU A 5 -9.13 4.42 9.21
N GLN A 6 -8.66 4.51 10.46
CA GLN A 6 -9.35 3.90 11.58
C GLN A 6 -10.76 4.50 11.67
N HIS A 7 -11.79 3.65 11.69
CA HIS A 7 -13.23 4.02 11.68
C HIS A 7 -13.80 4.52 10.34
N ASN A 8 -13.01 4.58 9.26
CA ASN A 8 -13.49 5.01 7.94
C ASN A 8 -13.97 3.82 7.10
N ASP A 9 -15.02 4.03 6.31
CA ASP A 9 -15.54 3.02 5.39
C ASP A 9 -14.70 2.88 4.10
N VAL A 10 -15.10 1.93 3.24
CA VAL A 10 -14.43 1.64 1.97
C VAL A 10 -14.47 2.82 0.99
N VAL A 11 -15.51 3.65 1.03
CA VAL A 11 -15.64 4.82 0.14
C VAL A 11 -14.59 5.86 0.50
N HIS A 12 -14.45 6.16 1.80
CA HIS A 12 -13.42 7.06 2.30
C HIS A 12 -12.01 6.52 2.05
N ALA A 13 -11.81 5.21 2.26
CA ALA A 13 -10.54 4.55 1.95
C ALA A 13 -10.16 4.67 0.47
N SER A 14 -11.13 4.56 -0.44
CA SER A 14 -10.92 4.72 -1.88
C SER A 14 -10.46 6.14 -2.23
N ALA A 15 -11.19 7.16 -1.75
CA ALA A 15 -10.85 8.56 -2.03
C ALA A 15 -9.47 8.92 -1.47
N PHE A 16 -9.14 8.42 -0.29
CA PHE A 16 -7.84 8.59 0.32
C PHE A 16 -6.72 7.93 -0.48
N ALA A 17 -6.93 6.71 -0.99
CA ALA A 17 -5.97 6.04 -1.86
C ALA A 17 -5.70 6.83 -3.14
N ASP A 18 -6.76 7.39 -3.75
CA ASP A 18 -6.64 8.19 -4.97
C ASP A 18 -5.84 9.48 -4.71
N LEU A 19 -6.08 10.15 -3.57
CA LEU A 19 -5.32 11.32 -3.14
C LEU A 19 -3.83 10.97 -2.95
N LEU A 20 -3.53 9.90 -2.22
CA LEU A 20 -2.15 9.48 -1.99
C LEU A 20 -1.46 9.10 -3.31
N GLY A 21 -2.13 8.36 -4.18
CA GLY A 21 -1.59 7.99 -5.50
C GLY A 21 -1.24 9.21 -6.34
N ASN A 22 -2.07 10.26 -6.30
CA ASN A 22 -1.78 11.52 -6.97
C ASN A 22 -0.57 12.24 -6.37
N LEU A 23 -0.40 12.24 -5.05
CA LEU A 23 0.78 12.82 -4.40
C LEU A 23 2.07 12.08 -4.77
N VAL A 24 2.04 10.74 -4.79
CA VAL A 24 3.19 9.93 -5.22
C VAL A 24 3.55 10.26 -6.67
N ARG A 25 2.58 10.29 -7.58
CA ARG A 25 2.83 10.52 -9.02
C ARG A 25 3.23 11.95 -9.36
N ALA A 26 2.55 12.93 -8.76
CA ALA A 26 2.77 14.34 -9.10
C ALA A 26 3.93 14.98 -8.33
N ARG A 27 4.26 14.47 -7.13
CA ARG A 27 5.28 15.05 -6.25
C ARG A 27 6.44 14.10 -5.95
N GLY A 28 6.38 12.85 -6.39
CA GLY A 28 7.45 11.87 -6.14
C GLY A 28 7.55 11.43 -4.69
N TYR A 29 6.48 11.58 -3.90
CA TYR A 29 6.51 11.23 -2.48
C TYR A 29 6.58 9.72 -2.26
N GLN A 30 7.35 9.31 -1.26
CA GLN A 30 7.29 7.98 -0.70
C GLN A 30 6.37 8.00 0.52
N VAL A 31 5.38 7.11 0.55
CA VAL A 31 4.38 7.06 1.62
C VAL A 31 4.46 5.70 2.31
N PHE A 32 4.62 5.73 3.63
CA PHE A 32 4.50 4.56 4.49
C PHE A 32 3.20 4.63 5.28
N LEU A 33 2.45 3.53 5.27
CA LEU A 33 1.14 3.43 5.90
C LEU A 33 1.02 2.07 6.58
N SER A 34 0.66 2.06 7.86
CA SER A 34 0.31 0.87 8.62
C SER A 34 -1.22 0.75 8.70
N ARG A 35 -1.70 -0.49 8.72
CA ARG A 35 -3.09 -0.83 9.06
C ARG A 35 -3.09 -2.03 9.99
N HIS A 36 -4.05 -2.06 10.91
CA HIS A 36 -4.32 -3.26 11.72
C HIS A 36 -5.15 -4.30 10.95
N ASP A 37 -5.88 -3.89 9.90
CA ASP A 37 -6.72 -4.76 9.09
C ASP A 37 -6.06 -5.12 7.74
N VAL A 38 -5.80 -6.41 7.56
CA VAL A 38 -5.21 -6.99 6.35
C VAL A 38 -6.10 -6.78 5.11
N ALA A 39 -7.42 -6.88 5.24
CA ALA A 39 -8.33 -6.74 4.11
C ALA A 39 -8.29 -5.31 3.54
N GLN A 40 -8.19 -4.32 4.43
CA GLN A 40 -8.04 -2.92 4.04
C GLN A 40 -6.67 -2.64 3.41
N ALA A 41 -5.59 -3.21 3.95
CA ALA A 41 -4.27 -3.10 3.35
C ALA A 41 -4.25 -3.68 1.92
N GLU A 42 -4.87 -4.83 1.70
CA GLU A 42 -5.00 -5.44 0.36
C GLU A 42 -5.93 -4.66 -0.57
N PHE A 43 -6.97 -4.00 -0.05
CA PHE A 43 -7.78 -3.07 -0.83
C PHE A 43 -6.95 -1.89 -1.34
N LEU A 44 -6.19 -1.24 -0.46
CA LEU A 44 -5.30 -0.12 -0.83
C LEU A 44 -4.24 -0.57 -1.84
N ARG A 45 -3.59 -1.72 -1.62
CA ARG A 45 -2.59 -2.28 -2.55
C ARG A 45 -3.17 -2.44 -3.96
N ARG A 46 -4.38 -3.00 -4.09
CA ARG A 46 -5.06 -3.17 -5.38
C ARG A 46 -5.37 -1.82 -6.04
N LYS A 47 -5.82 -0.84 -5.26
CA LYS A 47 -6.07 0.53 -5.75
C LYS A 47 -4.80 1.19 -6.29
N PHE A 48 -3.69 1.12 -5.54
CA PHE A 48 -2.41 1.67 -5.99
C PHE A 48 -1.88 0.94 -7.23
N SER A 49 -1.96 -0.39 -7.24
CA SER A 49 -1.57 -1.19 -8.41
C SER A 49 -2.39 -0.84 -9.66
N ALA A 50 -3.72 -0.69 -9.52
CA ALA A 50 -4.58 -0.26 -10.62
C ALA A 50 -4.28 1.17 -11.10
N GLY A 51 -3.83 2.03 -10.19
CA GLY A 51 -3.39 3.41 -10.49
C GLY A 51 -1.96 3.51 -11.03
N GLY A 52 -1.26 2.39 -11.23
CA GLY A 52 0.14 2.36 -11.69
C GLY A 52 1.15 2.86 -10.66
N VAL A 53 0.81 2.83 -9.37
CA VAL A 53 1.68 3.23 -8.27
C VAL A 53 2.32 1.98 -7.66
N PRO A 54 3.66 1.86 -7.68
CA PRO A 54 4.36 0.75 -7.02
C PRO A 54 4.00 0.68 -5.53
N CYS A 55 3.51 -0.48 -5.09
CA CYS A 55 3.05 -0.68 -3.72
C CYS A 55 3.53 -2.02 -3.18
N THR A 56 4.38 -1.98 -2.15
CA THR A 56 4.85 -3.16 -1.41
C THR A 56 4.09 -3.26 -0.10
N THR A 57 3.58 -4.44 0.20
CA THR A 57 2.88 -4.68 1.47
C THR A 57 3.77 -5.53 2.38
N VAL A 58 3.90 -5.11 3.63
CA VAL A 58 4.61 -5.85 4.68
C VAL A 58 3.60 -6.23 5.75
N HIS A 59 3.41 -7.52 5.95
CA HIS A 59 2.54 -8.08 6.98
C HIS A 59 3.39 -8.39 8.20
N MET A 60 3.05 -7.78 9.33
CA MET A 60 3.66 -8.12 10.62
C MET A 60 2.84 -9.24 11.25
N LEU A 61 3.44 -10.44 11.34
CA LEU A 61 2.75 -11.67 11.75
C LEU A 61 2.78 -11.91 13.27
N GLY A 62 3.62 -11.17 14.01
CA GLY A 62 3.74 -11.25 15.46
C GLY A 62 5.19 -11.42 15.90
N ARG A 63 5.39 -11.82 17.16
CA ARG A 63 6.72 -12.18 17.68
C ARG A 63 7.08 -13.60 17.25
N GLY A 64 8.15 -13.74 16.49
CA GLY A 64 8.91 -14.98 16.34
C GLY A 64 9.85 -15.21 17.52
N GLU A 65 10.63 -16.29 17.48
CA GLU A 65 11.50 -16.71 18.59
C GLU A 65 12.62 -15.71 18.93
N SER A 66 13.00 -14.84 17.99
CA SER A 66 14.11 -13.89 18.16
C SER A 66 13.78 -12.45 17.79
N ASP A 67 12.74 -12.22 16.97
CA ASP A 67 12.32 -10.89 16.50
C ASP A 67 10.85 -10.94 15.99
N VAL A 68 10.37 -9.89 15.33
CA VAL A 68 9.04 -9.85 14.69
C VAL A 68 9.05 -10.64 13.38
N ASP A 69 8.19 -11.64 13.27
CA ASP A 69 7.97 -12.36 12.02
C ASP A 69 7.24 -11.45 11.02
N VAL A 70 7.77 -11.38 9.80
CA VAL A 70 7.23 -10.55 8.72
C VAL A 70 7.06 -11.34 7.42
N ALA A 71 5.98 -11.07 6.70
CA ALA A 71 5.79 -11.53 5.34
C ALA A 71 5.77 -10.32 4.38
N ILE A 72 6.67 -10.32 3.40
CA ILE A 72 6.80 -9.23 2.43
C ILE A 72 6.18 -9.66 1.10
N ARG A 73 5.25 -8.85 0.60
CA ARG A 73 4.70 -8.96 -0.73
C ARG A 73 5.16 -7.79 -1.58
N GLN A 74 6.22 -8.01 -2.34
CA GLN A 74 6.81 -6.98 -3.20
C GLN A 74 5.92 -6.69 -4.41
N PHE A 75 5.93 -5.43 -4.81
CA PHE A 75 5.44 -5.02 -6.13
C PHE A 75 6.31 -5.66 -7.21
N GLN A 76 5.68 -6.37 -8.15
CA GLN A 76 6.35 -6.82 -9.37
C GLN A 76 6.29 -5.67 -10.38
N THR A 77 7.43 -5.08 -10.70
CA THR A 77 7.52 -4.14 -11.81
C THR A 77 7.41 -4.93 -13.10
N GLU A 78 6.21 -5.04 -13.67
CA GLU A 78 6.13 -5.36 -15.09
C GLU A 78 6.74 -4.16 -15.83
N ALA A 79 7.99 -4.34 -16.27
CA ALA A 79 8.67 -3.42 -17.15
C ALA A 79 7.81 -3.27 -18.41
N HIS A 80 7.00 -2.22 -18.45
CA HIS A 80 6.48 -1.68 -19.69
C HIS A 80 7.67 -1.05 -20.43
N GLU A 81 8.51 -1.91 -21.01
CA GLU A 81 9.37 -1.54 -22.14
C GLU A 81 8.42 -1.12 -23.26
N ARG A 82 8.10 0.18 -23.29
CA ARG A 82 7.53 0.81 -24.46
C ARG A 82 8.61 0.76 -25.54
N SER A 83 8.52 -0.24 -26.42
CA SER A 83 9.22 -0.20 -27.70
C SER A 83 8.65 0.99 -28.49
N ALA A 84 9.57 1.84 -28.91
CA ALA A 84 9.38 2.99 -29.78
C ALA A 84 8.89 2.59 -31.17
#